data_AF-A0AA42XYY1-F1
#
_entry.id   AF-A0AA42XYY1-F1
#
_cell.length_a   1.000
_cell.length_b   1.000
_cell.length_c   1.000
_cell.angle_alpha   90.00
_cell.angle_beta   90.00
_cell.angle_gamma   90.00
#
_symmetry.space_group_name_H-M   'P 1'
#
loop_
_entity.id
_entity.type
_entity.pdbx_description
1 polymer ?
#
loop_
_entity_poly.entity_id
_entity_poly.type
_entity_poly.pdbx_seq_one_letter_code
_entity_poly.pdbx_strand_id
1 'polypeptide(L)' 'MAMFIRVDVDNSVIEKTPGLADKLVEVCPVNIFKVGSKASSVEVVEDNVDECTLCDLCMQASPKGVRVVKLYE' A
#
# COMPACT_ATOMS: atom_id res chain seq x y z
N MET A 1 16.58 5.90 -11.55
CA MET A 1 15.68 4.73 -11.37
C MET A 1 14.35 5.10 -11.97
N ALA A 2 13.81 4.31 -12.90
CA ALA A 2 12.43 4.48 -13.36
C ALA A 2 11.56 3.58 -12.49
N MET A 3 10.58 4.15 -11.79
CA MET A 3 9.64 3.36 -11.00
C MET A 3 8.72 2.57 -11.95
N PHE A 4 8.69 1.26 -11.81
CA PHE A 4 7.89 0.39 -12.69
C PHE A 4 6.41 0.38 -12.27
N ILE A 5 6.17 0.64 -10.98
CA ILE A 5 4.88 0.57 -10.33
C ILE A 5 4.66 1.85 -9.50
N ARG A 6 3.41 2.31 -9.42
CA ARG A 6 2.94 3.32 -8.47
C ARG A 6 1.90 2.69 -7.56
N VAL A 7 1.99 2.97 -6.26
CA VAL A 7 0.99 2.53 -5.28
C VAL A 7 0.26 3.75 -4.75
N ASP A 8 -1.02 3.87 -5.09
CA ASP A 8 -1.89 4.94 -4.61
C ASP A 8 -2.62 4.45 -3.35
N VAL A 9 -2.55 5.23 -2.27
CA VAL A 9 -3.19 4.93 -0.98
C VAL A 9 -4.16 6.05 -0.60
N ASP A 10 -5.43 5.70 -0.39
CA ASP A 10 -6.44 6.63 0.14
C ASP A 10 -6.55 6.45 1.67
N ASN A 11 -5.83 7.29 2.39
CA ASN A 11 -5.85 7.32 3.85
C ASN A 11 -7.26 7.62 4.42
N SER A 12 -8.15 8.29 3.67
CA SER A 12 -9.52 8.55 4.13
C SER A 12 -10.35 7.28 4.32
N VAL A 13 -9.99 6.20 3.62
CA VAL A 13 -10.62 4.87 3.76
C VAL A 13 -9.98 4.09 4.90
N ILE A 14 -8.65 4.17 5.02
CA ILE A 14 -7.88 3.48 6.04
C ILE A 14 -8.21 4.02 7.43
N GLU A 15 -8.27 5.34 7.59
CA GLU A 15 -8.59 5.99 8.86
C GLU A 15 -9.99 5.61 9.38
N LYS A 16 -10.94 5.29 8.48
CA LYS A 16 -12.31 4.87 8.82
C LYS A 16 -12.41 3.37 9.15
N THR A 17 -11.37 2.59 8.91
CA THR A 17 -11.39 1.12 9.05
C THR A 17 -10.35 0.68 10.09
N PRO A 18 -10.76 0.44 11.34
CA PRO A 18 -9.85 0.02 12.40
C PRO A 18 -9.06 -1.25 12.04
N GLY A 19 -7.76 -1.24 12.28
CA GLY A 19 -6.85 -2.37 12.00
C GLY A 19 -6.49 -2.58 10.53
N LEU A 20 -7.04 -1.77 9.61
CA LEU A 20 -6.69 -1.88 8.18
C LEU A 20 -5.24 -1.46 7.91
N ALA A 21 -4.74 -0.46 8.66
CA ALA A 21 -3.35 -0.01 8.54
C ALA A 21 -2.37 -1.14 8.87
N ASP A 22 -2.53 -1.80 10.02
CA ASP A 22 -1.70 -2.92 10.44
C ASP A 22 -1.79 -4.10 9.46
N LYS A 23 -3.00 -4.39 8.98
CA LYS A 23 -3.22 -5.44 7.97
C LYS A 23 -2.47 -5.16 6.66
N LEU A 24 -2.42 -3.91 6.21
CA LEU A 24 -1.68 -3.55 4.99
C LEU A 24 -0.17 -3.74 5.15
N VAL A 25 0.36 -3.45 6.33
CA VAL A 25 1.78 -3.69 6.66
C VAL A 25 2.07 -5.20 6.69
N GLU A 26 1.23 -6.00 7.35
CA GLU A 26 1.41 -7.44 7.49
C GLU A 26 1.32 -8.19 6.14
N VAL A 27 0.38 -7.78 5.28
CA VAL A 27 0.06 -8.55 4.07
C VAL A 27 1.04 -8.32 2.91
N CYS A 28 1.85 -7.27 2.95
CA CYS A 28 2.77 -6.93 1.87
C CYS A 28 4.10 -7.67 2.04
N PRO A 29 4.45 -8.65 1.16
CA PRO A 29 5.63 -9.48 1.34
C PRO A 29 6.95 -8.71 1.20
N VAL A 30 6.91 -7.52 0.59
CA VAL A 30 8.07 -6.66 0.31
C VAL A 30 8.04 -5.35 1.10
N ASN A 31 7.21 -5.25 2.15
CA ASN A 31 7.19 -4.12 3.07
C ASN A 31 7.01 -2.74 2.41
N ILE A 32 6.12 -2.64 1.40
CA ILE A 32 5.78 -1.35 0.75
C ILE A 32 5.02 -0.43 1.71
N PHE A 33 4.33 -0.97 2.72
CA PHE A 33 3.53 -0.19 3.65
C PHE A 33 4.17 -0.15 5.03
N LYS A 34 4.10 1.01 5.67
CA LYS A 34 4.41 1.19 7.09
C LYS A 34 3.29 1.96 7.77
N VAL A 35 3.16 1.79 9.08
CA VAL A 35 2.22 2.58 9.89
C VAL A 35 2.62 4.05 9.77
N GLY A 36 1.65 4.89 9.39
CA GLY A 36 1.88 6.31 9.20
C GLY A 36 1.93 7.08 10.52
N SER A 37 2.34 8.35 10.43
CA SER A 37 2.50 9.22 11.59
C SER A 37 1.17 9.57 12.30
N LYS A 38 0.03 9.34 11.66
CA LYS A 38 -1.32 9.55 12.22
C LYS A 38 -1.95 8.22 12.63
N ALA A 39 -2.83 8.26 13.63
CA ALA A 39 -3.61 7.09 14.02
C ALA A 39 -4.39 6.52 12.83
N SER A 40 -4.29 5.21 12.61
CA SER A 40 -4.96 4.50 11.51
C SER A 40 -4.61 5.03 10.12
N SER A 41 -3.38 5.51 9.91
CA SER A 41 -2.86 5.89 8.59
C SER A 41 -1.73 4.96 8.14
N VAL A 42 -1.48 4.95 6.82
CA VAL A 42 -0.39 4.20 6.20
C VAL A 42 0.44 5.15 5.34
N GLU A 43 1.75 4.95 5.40
CA GLU A 43 2.73 5.58 4.52
C GLU A 43 3.32 4.52 3.58
N VAL A 44 3.58 4.93 2.34
CA VAL A 44 4.25 4.09 1.35
C VAL A 44 5.76 4.26 1.51
N VAL A 45 6.48 3.13 1.51
CA VAL A 45 7.93 3.05 1.50
C VAL A 45 8.37 3.03 0.04
N GLU A 46 8.60 4.21 -0.53
CA GLU A 46 8.91 4.40 -1.95
C GLU A 46 10.08 3.52 -2.43
N ASP A 47 11.10 3.30 -1.59
CA ASP A 47 12.26 2.45 -1.90
C ASP A 47 11.88 0.97 -2.17
N ASN A 48 10.75 0.51 -1.64
CA ASN A 48 10.27 -0.87 -1.80
C ASN A 48 9.21 -1.01 -2.91
N VAL A 49 8.74 0.09 -3.50
CA VAL A 49 7.65 0.08 -4.49
C VAL A 49 8.05 -0.70 -5.74
N ASP A 50 9.32 -0.61 -6.15
CA ASP A 50 9.85 -1.33 -7.30
C ASP A 50 9.98 -2.85 -7.07
N GLU A 51 9.96 -3.30 -5.81
CA GLU A 51 9.97 -4.72 -5.44
C GLU A 51 8.56 -5.35 -5.48
N CYS A 52 7.53 -4.59 -5.85
CA CYS A 52 6.15 -5.08 -5.88
C CYS A 52 5.99 -6.26 -6.87
N THR A 53 5.54 -7.41 -6.35
CA THR A 53 5.36 -8.64 -7.13
C THR A 53 3.97 -8.79 -7.76
N LEU A 54 3.10 -7.78 -7.68
CA LEU A 54 1.71 -7.81 -8.18
C LEU A 54 0.88 -8.99 -7.60
N CYS A 55 1.07 -9.28 -6.32
CA CYS A 55 0.32 -10.33 -5.61
C CYS A 55 -1.14 -9.97 -5.29
N ASP A 56 -1.55 -8.72 -5.52
CA ASP A 56 -2.89 -8.16 -5.25
C ASP A 56 -3.36 -8.20 -3.78
N LEU A 57 -2.53 -8.67 -2.85
CA LEU A 57 -2.92 -8.85 -1.45
C LEU A 57 -3.33 -7.54 -0.76
N CYS A 58 -2.65 -6.43 -1.06
CA CYS A 58 -2.98 -5.11 -0.52
C CYS A 58 -4.33 -4.59 -1.06
N MET A 59 -4.65 -4.84 -2.33
CA MET A 59 -5.94 -4.49 -2.92
C MET A 59 -7.06 -5.39 -2.40
N GLN A 60 -6.78 -6.67 -2.12
CA GLN A 60 -7.75 -7.55 -1.46
C GLN A 60 -8.02 -7.12 -0.01
N ALA A 61 -6.98 -6.67 0.71
CA ALA A 61 -7.13 -6.14 2.06
C ALA A 61 -7.91 -4.81 2.07
N SER A 62 -7.69 -3.95 1.06
CA SER A 62 -8.35 -2.65 0.93
C SER A 62 -8.82 -2.37 -0.51
N PRO A 63 -9.95 -2.94 -0.96
CA PRO A 63 -10.41 -2.81 -2.36
C PRO A 63 -10.73 -1.38 -2.80
N LYS A 64 -10.97 -0.48 -1.83
CA LYS A 64 -11.29 0.93 -2.08
C LYS A 64 -10.20 1.90 -1.62
N GLY A 65 -9.19 1.42 -0.88
CA GLY A 65 -8.18 2.28 -0.27
C GLY A 65 -6.77 2.08 -0.81
N VAL A 66 -6.52 1.04 -1.61
CA VAL A 66 -5.22 0.82 -2.26
C VAL A 66 -5.41 0.52 -3.74
N ARG A 67 -4.55 1.11 -4.57
CA ARG A 67 -4.48 0.81 -6.00
C ARG A 67 -3.03 0.68 -6.44
N VAL A 68 -2.74 -0.37 -7.19
CA VAL A 68 -1.43 -0.59 -7.82
C VAL A 68 -1.54 -0.27 -9.31
N VAL A 69 -0.67 0.60 -9.82
CA VAL A 69 -0.66 1.07 -11.20
C VAL A 69 0.69 0.74 -11.83
N LYS A 70 0.71 -0.01 -12.93
CA LYS A 70 1.93 -0.20 -13.74
C LYS A 70 2.14 1.05 -14.60
N LEU A 71 3.33 1.64 -14.52
CA LEU A 71 3.63 2.88 -15.25
C LEU A 71 4.14 2.63 -16.68
N TYR A 72 4.55 1.40 -16.99
CA TYR A 72 5.06 0.98 -18.29
C TYR A 72 4.62 -0.47 -18.60
N GLU A 73 4.36 -0.77 -19.88
CA GLU A 73 4.12 -2.12 -20.42
C GLU A 73 5.31 -2.60 -21.25
#